data_AF-A0AAV1L4A3-F1
#
_entry.id   AF-A0AAV1L4A3-F1
#
_cell.length_a   1.000
_cell.length_b   1.000
_cell.length_c   1.000
_cell.angle_alpha   90.00
_cell.angle_beta   90.00
_cell.angle_gamma   90.00
#
_symmetry.space_group_name_H-M   'P 1'
#
loop_
_entity.id
_entity.type
_entity.pdbx_description
1 polymer ?
#
loop_
_entity_poly.entity_id
_entity_poly.type
_entity_poly.pdbx_seq_one_letter_code
_entity_poly.pdbx_strand_id
1 'polypeptide(L)'
;MSQWTGEQRAFAVESYFKSNDSCTIARRQFCTRFDIQRLSDGPSANLIRTWVQKFQATGSTINNRRPGPSRTSRTKENIQRVESSVLQNPRQSVRKRASSLALLKTTVQRILSKHKKLHPYKVQLVQALKLDNFIARKE
;
A
#
# COMPACT_ATOMS: atom_id res chain seq x y z
N MET A 1 -7.02 16.69 4.50
CA MET A 1 -7.05 17.10 3.07
C MET A 1 -5.84 17.98 2.79
N SER A 2 -5.30 17.99 1.57
CA SER A 2 -4.25 18.94 1.20
C SER A 2 -4.84 20.35 1.16
N GLN A 3 -4.18 21.33 1.78
CA GLN A 3 -4.60 22.74 1.77
C GLN A 3 -4.70 23.34 0.36
N TRP A 4 -3.95 22.78 -0.60
CA TRP A 4 -3.92 23.21 -2.01
C TRP A 4 -4.31 22.07 -2.94
N THR A 5 -5.17 22.34 -3.92
CA THR A 5 -5.62 21.38 -4.94
C THR A 5 -4.52 21.07 -5.96
N GLY A 6 -4.70 20.01 -6.77
CA GLY A 6 -3.76 19.67 -7.84
C GLY A 6 -3.61 20.78 -8.87
N GLU A 7 -4.72 21.43 -9.24
CA GLU A 7 -4.76 22.56 -10.19
C GLU A 7 -3.99 23.77 -9.67
N GLN A 8 -4.18 24.12 -8.40
CA GLN A 8 -3.44 25.20 -7.75
C GLN A 8 -1.93 24.94 -7.79
N ARG A 9 -1.50 23.71 -7.46
CA ARG A 9 -0.09 23.33 -7.53
C ARG A 9 0.46 23.38 -8.95
N ALA A 10 -0.32 22.94 -9.94
CA ALA A 10 0.07 23.00 -11.35
C ALA A 10 0.27 24.45 -11.80
N PHE A 11 -0.65 25.35 -11.45
CA PHE A 11 -0.50 26.77 -11.76
C PHE A 11 0.74 27.38 -11.11
N ALA A 12 1.05 27.03 -9.86
CA ALA A 12 2.25 27.52 -9.18
C ALA A 12 3.57 27.06 -9.86
N VAL A 13 3.57 25.87 -10.45
CA VAL A 13 4.73 25.37 -11.22
C VAL A 13 4.82 26.05 -12.59
N GLU A 14 3.69 26.23 -13.27
CA GLU A 14 3.62 26.95 -14.54
C GLU A 14 4.09 28.40 -14.39
N SER A 15 3.60 29.10 -13.37
CA SER A 15 3.96 30.49 -13.08
C SER A 15 5.44 30.64 -12.72
N TYR A 16 6.03 29.64 -12.07
CA TYR A 16 7.47 29.58 -11.79
C TYR A 16 8.30 29.58 -13.06
N PHE A 17 8.01 28.66 -14.00
CA PHE A 17 8.75 28.59 -15.26
C PHE A 17 8.53 29.82 -16.15
N LYS A 18 7.32 30.39 -16.18
CA LYS A 18 7.03 31.65 -16.90
C LYS A 18 7.73 32.86 -16.30
N SER A 19 8.11 32.80 -15.03
CA SER A 19 8.71 33.92 -14.29
C SER A 19 10.23 33.81 -14.14
N ASN A 20 10.91 33.11 -15.05
CA ASN A 20 12.36 32.90 -15.04
C ASN A 20 12.87 32.34 -13.70
N ASP A 21 12.22 31.26 -13.23
CA ASP A 21 12.58 30.53 -12.01
C ASP A 21 12.47 31.34 -10.70
N SER A 22 11.66 32.41 -10.69
CA SER A 22 11.41 33.23 -9.51
C SER A 22 10.21 32.76 -8.68
N CYS A 23 10.50 32.17 -7.50
CA CYS A 23 9.46 31.76 -6.54
C CYS A 23 8.62 32.95 -6.02
N THR A 24 9.21 34.15 -5.92
CA THR A 24 8.51 35.33 -5.38
C THR A 24 7.48 35.86 -6.38
N ILE A 25 7.82 35.89 -7.66
CA ILE A 25 6.90 36.32 -8.74
C ILE A 25 5.81 35.27 -8.91
N ALA A 26 6.18 33.99 -8.97
CA ALA A 26 5.22 32.87 -9.04
C ALA A 26 4.21 32.92 -7.89
N ARG A 27 4.67 33.23 -6.66
CA ARG A 27 3.80 33.38 -5.48
C ARG A 27 2.83 34.55 -5.63
N ARG A 28 3.29 35.71 -6.11
CA ARG A 28 2.42 36.88 -6.33
C ARG A 28 1.35 36.56 -7.37
N GLN A 29 1.75 35.99 -8.51
CA GLN A 29 0.83 35.57 -9.57
C GLN A 29 -0.18 34.52 -9.08
N PHE A 30 0.26 33.59 -8.22
CA PHE A 30 -0.61 32.62 -7.56
C PHE A 30 -1.67 33.31 -6.71
N CYS A 31 -1.27 34.22 -5.82
CA CYS A 31 -2.22 34.95 -4.98
C CYS A 31 -3.19 35.80 -5.81
N THR A 32 -2.72 36.44 -6.88
CA THR A 32 -3.57 37.19 -7.81
C THR A 32 -4.58 36.31 -8.54
N ARG A 33 -4.19 35.10 -8.99
CA ARG A 33 -5.10 34.22 -9.75
C ARG A 33 -6.18 33.57 -8.88
N PHE A 34 -5.91 33.34 -7.60
CA PHE A 34 -6.81 32.65 -6.68
C PHE A 34 -7.44 33.59 -5.63
N ASP A 35 -7.46 34.90 -5.89
CA ASP A 35 -8.08 35.93 -5.05
C ASP A 35 -7.64 35.90 -3.56
N ILE A 36 -6.36 35.61 -3.34
CA ILE A 36 -5.78 35.55 -1.99
C ILE A 36 -5.30 36.95 -1.59
N GLN A 37 -6.07 37.59 -0.70
CA GLN A 37 -5.82 38.98 -0.29
C GLN A 37 -4.47 39.19 0.42
N ARG A 38 -4.09 38.28 1.32
CA ARG A 38 -2.81 38.38 2.04
C ARG A 38 -1.82 37.38 1.51
N LEU A 39 -0.61 37.84 1.26
CA LEU A 39 0.49 36.96 0.81
C LEU A 39 0.87 35.89 1.85
N SER A 40 0.50 36.09 3.12
CA SER A 40 0.63 35.11 4.21
C SER A 40 -0.30 33.92 4.07
N ASP A 41 -1.46 34.11 3.45
CA ASP A 41 -2.52 33.11 3.36
C ASP A 41 -2.27 32.18 2.16
N GLY A 42 -1.40 32.60 1.25
CA GLY A 42 -0.93 31.84 0.10
C GLY A 42 0.21 30.87 0.42
N PRO A 43 0.63 30.06 -0.57
CA PRO A 43 1.75 29.13 -0.42
C PRO A 43 3.05 29.91 -0.21
N SER A 44 3.88 29.45 0.74
CA SER A 44 5.20 30.03 0.95
C SER A 44 6.11 29.80 -0.27
N ALA A 45 7.12 30.65 -0.46
CA ALA A 45 8.10 30.47 -1.54
C ALA A 45 8.80 29.10 -1.45
N ASN A 46 9.05 28.61 -0.24
CA ASN A 46 9.63 27.28 -0.02
C ASN A 46 8.69 26.15 -0.42
N LEU A 47 7.37 26.32 -0.21
CA LEU A 47 6.37 25.35 -0.64
C LEU A 47 6.29 25.28 -2.17
N ILE A 48 6.31 26.42 -2.86
CA ILE A 48 6.37 26.48 -4.33
C ILE A 48 7.64 25.78 -4.84
N ARG A 49 8.81 26.08 -4.25
CA ARG A 49 10.07 25.39 -4.59
C ARG A 49 9.96 23.88 -4.42
N THR A 50 9.32 23.43 -3.34
CA THR A 50 9.08 22.00 -3.08
C THR A 50 8.19 21.36 -4.15
N TRP A 51 7.17 22.07 -4.64
CA TRP A 51 6.33 21.58 -5.73
C TRP A 51 7.09 21.47 -7.04
N VAL A 52 7.90 22.48 -7.39
CA VAL A 52 8.75 22.46 -8.59
C VAL A 52 9.74 21.30 -8.54
N GLN A 53 10.44 21.12 -7.42
CA GLN A 53 11.39 20.01 -7.25
C GLN A 53 10.71 18.63 -7.39
N LYS A 54 9.54 18.45 -6.77
CA LYS A 54 8.75 17.21 -6.94
C LYS A 54 8.31 17.00 -8.38
N PHE A 55 7.89 18.07 -9.04
CA PHE A 55 7.47 18.01 -10.44
C PHE A 55 8.65 17.63 -11.35
N GLN A 56 9.83 18.23 -11.17
CA GLN A 56 11.03 17.87 -11.94
C GLN A 56 11.48 16.42 -11.66
N ALA A 57 11.38 15.95 -10.41
CA ALA A 57 11.83 14.61 -10.04
C ALA A 57 10.88 13.47 -10.45
N THR A 58 9.55 13.70 -10.46
CA THR A 58 8.55 12.62 -10.62
C THR A 58 7.48 12.94 -11.66
N GLY A 59 7.43 14.16 -12.20
CA GLY A 59 6.38 14.62 -13.11
C GLY A 59 5.05 14.94 -12.42
N SER A 60 5.00 14.87 -11.09
CA SER A 60 3.79 15.10 -10.30
C SER A 60 4.06 15.98 -9.09
N THR A 61 3.12 16.89 -8.81
CA THR A 61 3.12 17.71 -7.60
C THR A 61 2.34 17.06 -6.45
N ILE A 62 1.79 15.86 -6.65
CA ILE A 62 0.99 15.15 -5.65
C ILE A 62 1.87 14.72 -4.47
N ASN A 63 1.32 14.77 -3.26
CA ASN A 63 2.04 14.26 -2.09
C ASN A 63 2.17 12.73 -2.18
N ASN A 64 3.39 12.23 -2.00
CA ASN A 64 3.62 10.80 -1.84
C ASN A 64 2.71 10.26 -0.73
N ARG A 65 2.11 9.10 -1.00
CA ARG A 65 1.36 8.38 0.03
C ARG A 65 2.30 8.15 1.20
N ARG A 66 1.87 8.55 2.40
CA ARG A 66 2.65 8.29 3.61
C ARG A 66 2.89 6.78 3.68
N PRO A 67 4.14 6.33 3.87
CA PRO A 67 4.39 4.92 4.06
C PRO A 67 3.52 4.45 5.24
N GLY A 68 2.82 3.35 5.04
CA GLY A 68 2.01 2.75 6.11
C GLY A 68 2.89 2.26 7.26
N PRO A 69 2.28 1.81 8.37
CA PRO A 69 3.01 1.26 9.49
C PRO A 69 3.97 0.14 9.06
N SER A 70 5.19 0.17 9.57
CA SER A 70 6.17 -0.88 9.34
C SER A 70 5.67 -2.20 9.91
N ARG A 71 5.85 -3.29 9.17
CA ARG A 71 5.37 -4.62 9.58
C ARG A 71 6.42 -5.27 10.47
N THR A 72 6.37 -5.02 11.77
CA THR A 72 7.38 -5.50 12.73
C THR A 72 7.50 -7.02 12.80
N SER A 73 6.40 -7.76 12.78
CA SER A 73 6.47 -9.22 12.94
C SER A 73 6.56 -10.03 11.63
N ARG A 74 6.13 -9.45 10.50
CA ARG A 74 6.19 -10.09 9.17
C ARG A 74 7.42 -9.63 8.39
N THR A 75 8.58 -9.78 8.99
CA THR A 75 9.86 -9.56 8.30
C THR A 75 10.08 -10.63 7.23
N LYS A 76 10.90 -10.33 6.22
CA LYS A 76 11.24 -11.29 5.15
C LYS A 76 11.84 -12.59 5.72
N GLU A 77 12.65 -12.46 6.76
CA GLU A 77 13.28 -13.56 7.46
C GLU A 77 12.25 -14.48 8.15
N ASN A 78 11.30 -13.92 8.91
CA ASN A 78 10.25 -14.71 9.56
C ASN A 78 9.32 -15.38 8.55
N ILE A 79 9.06 -14.71 7.42
CA ILE A 79 8.33 -15.31 6.30
C ILE A 79 9.09 -16.56 5.83
N GLN A 80 10.37 -16.42 5.49
CA GLN A 80 11.18 -17.54 5.01
C GLN A 80 11.23 -18.70 6.02
N ARG A 81 11.42 -18.42 7.32
CA ARG A 81 11.39 -19.45 8.38
C ARG A 81 10.07 -20.24 8.40
N VAL A 82 8.94 -19.53 8.34
CA VAL A 82 7.62 -20.18 8.32
C VAL A 82 7.44 -21.00 7.05
N GLU A 83 7.89 -20.49 5.90
CA GLU A 83 7.79 -21.18 4.62
C GLU A 83 8.61 -22.48 4.60
N SER A 84 9.88 -22.42 5.01
CA SER A 84 10.73 -23.60 5.16
C SER A 84 10.10 -24.63 6.09
N SER A 85 9.56 -24.19 7.22
CA SER A 85 8.90 -25.08 8.18
C SER A 85 7.68 -25.78 7.57
N VAL A 86 6.88 -25.08 6.73
CA VAL A 86 5.71 -25.67 6.06
C VAL A 86 6.14 -26.72 5.03
N LEU A 87 7.20 -26.46 4.27
CA LEU A 87 7.75 -27.42 3.32
C LEU A 87 8.27 -28.69 4.01
N GLN A 88 8.96 -28.52 5.15
CA GLN A 88 9.48 -29.65 5.93
C GLN A 88 8.37 -30.50 6.56
N ASN A 89 7.32 -29.87 7.11
CA ASN A 89 6.19 -30.59 7.67
C ASN A 89 4.86 -29.87 7.39
N PRO A 90 4.15 -30.25 6.31
CA PRO A 90 2.87 -29.65 5.95
C PRO A 90 1.75 -29.93 6.96
N ARG A 91 1.80 -31.07 7.66
CA ARG A 91 0.76 -31.51 8.61
C ARG A 91 0.87 -30.84 9.97
N GLN A 92 1.97 -30.15 10.27
CA GLN A 92 2.17 -29.50 11.56
C GLN A 92 1.20 -28.33 11.75
N SER A 93 0.49 -28.34 12.89
CA SER A 93 -0.48 -27.30 13.22
C SER A 93 0.17 -25.93 13.43
N VAL A 94 -0.58 -24.86 13.17
CA VAL A 94 -0.11 -23.48 13.33
C VAL A 94 0.40 -23.20 14.75
N ARG A 95 -0.26 -23.73 15.78
CA ARG A 95 0.16 -23.55 17.19
C ARG A 95 1.51 -24.21 17.47
N LYS A 96 1.71 -25.45 17.03
CA LYS A 96 2.99 -26.17 17.20
C LYS A 96 4.11 -25.47 16.43
N ARG A 97 3.83 -25.03 15.20
CA ARG A 97 4.77 -24.28 14.35
C ARG A 97 5.19 -22.95 14.98
N ALA A 98 4.25 -22.23 15.57
CA ALA A 98 4.52 -20.99 16.29
C ALA A 98 5.46 -21.22 17.47
N SER A 99 5.20 -22.28 18.26
CA SER A 99 6.05 -22.70 19.37
C SER A 99 7.46 -23.05 18.90
N SER A 100 7.61 -23.84 17.83
CA SER A 100 8.93 -24.25 17.32
C SER A 100 9.75 -23.10 16.72
N LEU A 101 9.09 -22.09 16.17
CA LEU A 101 9.76 -20.93 15.55
C LEU A 101 9.92 -19.75 16.51
N ALA A 102 9.49 -19.87 17.78
CA ALA A 102 9.42 -18.77 18.75
C ALA A 102 8.69 -17.53 18.21
N LEU A 103 7.61 -17.76 17.44
CA LEU A 103 6.77 -16.70 16.86
C LEU A 103 5.37 -16.71 17.49
N LEU A 104 4.69 -15.57 17.46
CA LEU A 104 3.28 -15.50 17.84
C LEU A 104 2.42 -16.33 16.88
N LYS A 105 1.43 -17.05 17.42
CA LYS A 105 0.48 -17.83 16.59
C LYS A 105 -0.19 -16.95 15.52
N THR A 106 -0.57 -15.72 15.88
CA THR A 106 -1.25 -14.78 14.98
C THR A 106 -0.37 -14.35 13.80
N THR A 107 0.95 -14.29 13.98
CA THR A 107 1.88 -13.84 12.95
C THR A 107 2.16 -14.96 11.97
N VAL A 108 2.37 -16.18 12.46
CA VAL A 108 2.41 -17.39 11.62
C VAL A 108 1.11 -17.53 10.81
N GLN A 109 -0.06 -17.40 11.44
CA GLN A 109 -1.35 -17.47 10.76
C GLN A 109 -1.51 -16.39 9.67
N ARG A 110 -1.08 -15.15 9.93
CA ARG A 110 -1.09 -14.07 8.93
C ARG A 110 -0.11 -14.33 7.78
N ILE A 111 1.06 -14.92 8.04
CA ILE A 111 2.00 -15.29 6.98
C ILE A 111 1.37 -16.35 6.08
N LEU A 112 0.82 -17.43 6.66
CA LEU A 112 0.18 -18.50 5.89
C LEU A 112 -1.00 -17.99 5.05
N SER A 113 -1.87 -17.16 5.63
CA SER A 113 -3.09 -16.69 4.96
C SER A 113 -2.89 -15.49 4.03
N LYS A 114 -2.10 -14.47 4.41
CA LYS A 114 -1.94 -13.23 3.63
C LYS A 114 -0.73 -13.25 2.70
N HIS A 115 0.36 -13.92 3.08
CA HIS A 115 1.57 -13.99 2.25
C HIS A 115 1.50 -15.19 1.30
N LYS A 116 1.39 -16.40 1.86
CA LYS A 116 1.32 -17.64 1.06
C LYS A 116 -0.07 -17.94 0.48
N LYS A 117 -1.12 -17.25 0.94
CA LYS A 117 -2.51 -17.46 0.50
C LYS A 117 -2.96 -18.93 0.63
N LEU A 118 -2.50 -19.61 1.68
CA LEU A 118 -2.95 -20.96 1.99
C LEU A 118 -4.35 -20.90 2.59
N HIS A 119 -5.25 -21.67 2.00
CA HIS A 119 -6.60 -21.86 2.49
C HIS A 119 -6.68 -23.16 3.30
N PRO A 120 -7.52 -23.24 4.34
CA PRO A 120 -7.82 -24.49 5.00
C PRO A 120 -8.26 -25.53 3.96
N TYR A 121 -7.64 -26.71 4.00
CA TYR A 121 -8.07 -27.82 3.17
C TYR A 121 -9.44 -28.29 3.64
N LYS A 122 -10.46 -28.20 2.77
CA LYS A 122 -11.79 -28.74 3.03
C LYS A 122 -11.82 -30.15 2.48
N VAL A 123 -11.83 -31.14 3.36
CA VAL A 123 -12.00 -32.55 2.95
C VAL A 123 -13.37 -32.67 2.29
N GLN A 124 -13.38 -33.01 1.00
CA GLN A 124 -14.60 -33.43 0.31
C GLN A 124 -14.74 -34.94 0.53
N LEU A 125 -15.59 -35.32 1.47
CA LEU A 125 -16.01 -36.71 1.61
C LEU A 125 -17.08 -36.97 0.56
N VAL A 126 -16.72 -37.71 -0.47
CA VAL A 126 -17.65 -38.17 -1.51
C VAL A 126 -17.98 -39.63 -1.20
N GLN A 127 -19.27 -40.00 -1.32
CA GLN A 127 -19.65 -41.41 -1.26
C GLN A 127 -19.15 -42.12 -2.52
N ALA A 128 -18.59 -43.32 -2.35
CA ALA A 128 -18.26 -44.18 -3.48
C ALA A 128 -19.54 -44.52 -4.26
N LEU A 129 -19.58 -44.12 -5.52
CA LEU A 129 -20.67 -44.43 -6.45
C LEU A 129 -20.54 -45.90 -6.88
N LYS A 130 -21.31 -46.77 -6.21
CA LYS A 130 -21.53 -48.15 -6.66
C LYS A 130 -22.50 -48.16 -7.84
N LEU A 131 -22.44 -49.22 -8.66
CA LEU A 131 -23.27 -49.35 -9.87
C LEU A 131 -24.77 -49.17 -9.56
N ASP A 132 -25.25 -49.77 -8.47
CA ASP A 132 -26.64 -49.65 -8.02
C ASP A 132 -27.04 -48.21 -7.70
N ASN A 133 -26.15 -47.45 -7.04
CA ASN A 133 -26.37 -46.04 -6.69
C ASN A 133 -26.35 -45.12 -7.92
N PHE A 134 -25.71 -45.54 -9.02
CA PHE A 134 -25.68 -44.80 -10.28
C PHE A 134 -26.98 -44.98 -11.05
N ILE A 135 -27.51 -46.20 -11.09
CA ILE A 135 -28.77 -46.53 -11.76
C ILE A 135 -29.94 -45.80 -11.07
N ALA A 136 -30.02 -45.87 -9.74
CA ALA A 136 -31.08 -45.22 -8.95
C ALA A 136 -31.07 -43.68 -8.99
N ARG A 137 -30.03 -43.06 -9.57
CA ARG A 137 -29.91 -41.59 -9.71
C ARG A 137 -30.35 -41.08 -11.08
N LYS A 138 -30.56 -41.98 -12.05
CA LYS A 138 -30.83 -41.64 -13.45
C LYS A 138 -32.32 -41.55 -13.78
N GLU A 139 -33.18 -41.99 -12.87
CA GLU A 139 -34.63 -41.71 -12.82
C GLU A 139 -34.90 -40.38 -12.10
#